data_AF-A0A7V2IP10-F1
#
_entry.id   AF-A0A7V2IP10-F1
#
_cell.length_a   1.000
_cell.length_b   1.000
_cell.length_c   1.000
_cell.angle_alpha   90.00
_cell.angle_beta   90.00
_cell.angle_gamma   90.00
#
_symmetry.space_group_name_H-M   'P 1'
#
loop_
_entity.id
_entity.type
_entity.pdbx_description
1 polymer ?
#
loop_
_entity_poly.entity_id
_entity_poly.type
_entity_poly.pdbx_seq_one_letter_code
_entity_poly.pdbx_strand_id
1 'polypeptide(L)'
;MEITYSTVQNGWPGVGNLAADPCFVDLGHWDPNGTPDDAHDDIWVNGDYHLKSQAGHWDAACGQWILDGVTSHCIDAGDPTALLGAESFPNGGRINMGAYGGTAEASLSFFGGPLCQTIMAGDINGDCRVDMADFALMAANWMAAIGFQATEPFPPDGATGVESWTLTWTPGHGALSHDVYFGSNLESVRDAGRDSPTYKGNVRYPFYRWWPNYGGGWGGEYYWRIDEVNHTTTTRGTVWQFWCDFGHR
;
A
#
# COMPACT_ATOMS: atom_id res chain seq x y z
N MET A 1 12.37 6.79 -9.90
CA MET A 1 11.13 6.53 -9.14
C MET A 1 10.07 6.20 -10.16
N GLU A 2 9.60 4.96 -10.20
CA GLU A 2 8.56 4.49 -11.12
C GLU A 2 7.22 4.62 -10.40
N ILE A 3 6.26 5.34 -10.98
CA ILE A 3 4.93 5.54 -10.37
C ILE A 3 4.10 4.28 -10.64
N THR A 4 3.54 3.70 -9.59
CA THR A 4 2.64 2.54 -9.66
C THR A 4 1.32 2.87 -8.96
N TYR A 5 0.21 2.30 -9.43
CA TYR A 5 -1.15 2.47 -8.89
C TYR A 5 -1.69 3.91 -8.88
N SER A 6 -1.80 4.54 -10.05
CA SER A 6 -2.36 5.89 -10.23
C SER A 6 -3.77 5.89 -10.84
N THR A 7 -4.62 6.78 -10.33
CA THR A 7 -5.96 7.10 -10.87
C THR A 7 -5.94 8.13 -12.00
N VAL A 8 -4.77 8.65 -12.38
CA VAL A 8 -4.66 9.62 -13.47
C VAL A 8 -4.73 8.88 -14.80
N GLN A 9 -5.85 9.02 -15.50
CA GLN A 9 -6.04 8.43 -16.83
C GLN A 9 -4.88 8.78 -17.76
N ASN A 10 -4.17 7.75 -18.25
CA ASN A 10 -3.02 7.89 -19.14
C ASN A 10 -1.89 8.79 -18.59
N GLY A 11 -1.85 9.02 -17.27
CA GLY A 11 -0.86 9.91 -16.65
C GLY A 11 0.54 9.31 -16.67
N TRP A 12 0.64 8.01 -16.39
CA TRP A 12 1.93 7.32 -16.23
C TRP A 12 1.89 5.89 -16.80
N PRO A 13 2.89 5.47 -17.61
CA PRO A 13 3.05 4.06 -17.95
C PRO A 13 3.54 3.30 -16.72
N GLY A 14 3.11 2.04 -16.56
CA GLY A 14 3.53 1.20 -15.44
C GLY A 14 2.44 0.25 -14.96
N VAL A 15 2.82 -0.71 -14.11
CA VAL A 15 1.88 -1.67 -13.53
C VAL A 15 0.93 -0.96 -12.57
N GLY A 16 -0.38 -1.26 -12.70
CA GLY A 16 -1.42 -0.71 -11.82
C GLY A 16 -1.90 0.70 -12.17
N ASN A 17 -1.26 1.40 -13.11
CA ASN A 17 -1.72 2.72 -13.54
C ASN A 17 -2.90 2.62 -14.50
N LEU A 18 -3.91 3.46 -14.30
CA LEU A 18 -5.12 3.42 -15.09
C LEU A 18 -4.94 4.10 -16.47
N ALA A 19 -5.31 3.38 -17.54
CA ALA A 19 -5.38 3.92 -18.90
C ALA A 19 -6.79 4.35 -19.32
N ALA A 20 -7.78 4.16 -18.45
CA ALA A 20 -9.19 4.47 -18.63
C ALA A 20 -9.64 5.60 -17.69
N ASP A 21 -10.88 6.06 -17.86
CA ASP A 21 -11.50 7.02 -16.96
C ASP A 21 -11.60 6.42 -15.54
N PRO A 22 -11.09 7.09 -14.49
CA PRO A 22 -11.23 6.65 -13.10
C PRO A 22 -12.66 6.72 -12.57
N CYS A 23 -13.60 7.34 -13.29
CA CYS A 23 -15.01 7.49 -12.91
C CYS A 23 -15.18 8.16 -11.54
N PHE A 24 -14.62 9.36 -11.37
CA PHE A 24 -14.91 10.21 -10.20
C PHE A 24 -16.36 10.70 -10.20
N VAL A 25 -16.89 11.04 -9.01
CA VAL A 25 -18.24 11.61 -8.83
C VAL A 25 -18.40 12.88 -9.65
N ASP A 26 -17.54 13.87 -9.41
CA ASP A 26 -17.50 15.13 -10.13
C ASP A 26 -16.08 15.69 -10.23
N LEU A 27 -15.71 16.24 -11.38
CA LEU A 27 -14.38 16.84 -11.56
C LEU A 27 -14.42 18.33 -11.23
N GLY A 28 -13.37 18.81 -10.55
CA GLY A 28 -13.21 20.24 -10.33
C GLY A 28 -13.06 20.96 -11.66
N HIS A 29 -13.67 22.13 -11.79
CA HIS A 29 -13.65 22.94 -13.00
C HIS A 29 -13.67 24.43 -12.68
N TRP A 30 -13.24 25.24 -13.65
CA TRP A 30 -13.42 26.69 -13.60
C TRP A 30 -14.83 27.02 -14.07
N ASP A 31 -15.63 27.65 -13.20
CA ASP A 31 -16.91 28.27 -13.56
C ASP A 31 -16.60 29.63 -14.20
N PRO A 32 -17.00 29.84 -15.47
CA PRO A 32 -16.73 31.08 -16.18
C PRO A 32 -17.56 32.27 -15.69
N ASN A 33 -18.39 32.12 -14.65
CA ASN A 33 -19.21 33.20 -14.07
C ASN A 33 -20.10 33.94 -15.10
N GLY A 34 -20.45 33.27 -16.20
CA GLY A 34 -21.22 33.85 -17.32
C GLY A 34 -20.39 34.64 -18.34
N THR A 35 -19.07 34.67 -18.21
CA THR A 35 -18.08 35.39 -19.04
C THR A 35 -16.99 34.44 -19.57
N PRO A 36 -17.30 33.51 -20.50
CA PRO A 36 -16.35 32.49 -20.97
C PRO A 36 -15.04 33.00 -21.60
N ASP A 37 -15.02 34.28 -22.03
CA ASP A 37 -13.86 34.92 -22.64
C ASP A 37 -13.01 35.74 -21.63
N ASP A 38 -13.43 35.88 -20.37
CA ASP A 38 -12.72 36.64 -19.33
C ASP A 38 -12.28 35.75 -18.17
N ALA A 39 -11.10 35.16 -18.27
CA ALA A 39 -10.57 34.27 -17.24
C ALA A 39 -10.23 34.97 -15.89
N HIS A 40 -10.42 36.29 -15.77
CA HIS A 40 -10.12 37.02 -14.53
C HIS A 40 -11.23 36.95 -13.49
N ASP A 41 -12.46 36.62 -13.88
CA ASP A 41 -13.57 36.42 -12.95
C ASP A 41 -14.04 34.97 -12.82
N ASP A 42 -13.35 34.04 -13.50
CA ASP A 42 -13.52 32.60 -13.33
C ASP A 42 -13.32 32.18 -11.87
N ILE A 43 -14.23 31.35 -11.36
CA ILE A 43 -14.17 30.81 -10.00
C ILE A 43 -13.91 29.31 -10.06
N TRP A 44 -12.89 28.84 -9.35
CA TRP A 44 -12.66 27.40 -9.23
C TRP A 44 -13.73 26.75 -8.36
N VAL A 45 -14.45 25.77 -8.93
CA VAL A 45 -15.39 24.90 -8.25
C VAL A 45 -14.68 23.58 -7.95
N ASN A 46 -14.59 23.23 -6.67
CA ASN A 46 -14.03 21.94 -6.25
C ASN A 46 -14.96 20.80 -6.68
N GLY A 47 -14.38 19.75 -7.25
CA GLY A 47 -15.09 18.51 -7.57
C GLY A 47 -15.13 17.54 -6.39
N ASP A 48 -15.84 16.44 -6.62
CA ASP A 48 -15.91 15.27 -5.75
C ASP A 48 -15.11 14.11 -6.37
N TYR A 49 -13.94 13.87 -5.79
CA TYR A 49 -12.99 12.85 -6.25
C TYR A 49 -13.20 11.48 -5.59
N HIS A 50 -14.34 11.23 -4.95
CA HIS A 50 -14.73 9.86 -4.63
C HIS A 50 -14.93 9.06 -5.93
N LEU A 51 -14.64 7.76 -5.87
CA LEU A 51 -14.85 6.86 -6.99
C LEU A 51 -16.33 6.49 -7.07
N LYS A 52 -16.93 6.51 -8.26
CA LYS A 52 -18.30 6.01 -8.44
C LYS A 52 -18.36 4.52 -8.12
N SER A 53 -19.39 4.12 -7.39
CA SER A 53 -19.67 2.73 -7.07
C SER A 53 -21.17 2.43 -7.12
N GLN A 54 -21.52 1.31 -7.74
CA GLN A 54 -22.90 0.80 -7.63
C GLN A 54 -23.24 0.31 -6.21
N ALA A 55 -22.25 0.12 -5.33
CA ALA A 55 -22.43 -0.08 -3.90
C ALA A 55 -22.46 1.25 -3.12
N GLY A 56 -21.94 2.32 -3.72
CA GLY A 56 -22.10 3.69 -3.27
C GLY A 56 -20.79 4.41 -2.97
N HIS A 57 -20.77 5.71 -3.25
CA HIS A 57 -19.75 6.64 -2.80
C HIS A 57 -20.22 7.45 -1.60
N TRP A 58 -19.28 7.98 -0.81
CA TRP A 58 -19.61 8.79 0.36
C TRP A 58 -19.93 10.23 -0.05
N ASP A 59 -21.13 10.71 0.28
CA ASP A 59 -21.48 12.12 0.17
C ASP A 59 -21.33 12.80 1.54
N ALA A 60 -20.27 13.62 1.68
CA ALA A 60 -19.97 14.30 2.93
C ALA A 60 -21.00 15.39 3.30
N ALA A 61 -21.74 15.92 2.32
CA ALA A 61 -22.74 16.96 2.56
C ALA A 61 -23.97 16.42 3.30
N CYS A 62 -24.39 15.20 2.98
CA CYS A 62 -25.56 14.53 3.55
C CYS A 62 -25.16 13.47 4.59
N GLY A 63 -23.89 13.05 4.61
CA GLY A 63 -23.40 11.98 5.48
C GLY A 63 -24.00 10.62 5.13
N GLN A 64 -24.16 10.34 3.83
CA GLN A 64 -24.83 9.14 3.33
C GLN A 64 -24.07 8.53 2.15
N TRP A 65 -24.29 7.22 1.94
CA TRP A 65 -23.81 6.51 0.75
C TRP A 65 -24.79 6.71 -0.40
N ILE A 66 -24.29 7.19 -1.54
CA ILE A 66 -25.07 7.44 -2.75
C ILE A 66 -24.72 6.38 -3.80
N LEU A 67 -25.72 5.63 -4.27
CA LEU A 67 -25.53 4.58 -5.28
C LEU A 67 -25.34 5.19 -6.68
N ASP A 68 -24.33 4.72 -7.39
CA ASP A 68 -24.04 5.15 -8.76
C ASP A 68 -24.55 4.15 -9.82
N GLY A 69 -24.58 4.61 -11.07
CA GLY A 69 -24.85 3.75 -12.23
C GLY A 69 -23.66 2.94 -12.74
N VAL A 70 -22.45 3.17 -12.20
CA VAL A 70 -21.21 2.54 -12.64
C VAL A 70 -20.28 2.30 -11.44
N THR A 71 -19.49 1.23 -11.51
CA THR A 71 -18.43 0.94 -10.53
C THR A 71 -17.08 1.21 -11.17
N SER A 72 -16.30 2.10 -10.55
CA SER A 72 -14.96 2.45 -11.02
C SER A 72 -14.02 1.24 -10.98
N HIS A 73 -13.14 1.14 -11.99
CA HIS A 73 -12.03 0.17 -12.01
C HIS A 73 -10.96 0.45 -10.94
N CYS A 74 -11.02 1.59 -10.26
CA CYS A 74 -10.10 1.97 -9.20
C CYS A 74 -10.51 1.43 -7.82
N ILE A 75 -11.71 0.85 -7.70
CA ILE A 75 -12.15 0.19 -6.47
C ILE A 75 -11.39 -1.12 -6.30
N ASP A 76 -10.89 -1.36 -5.09
CA ASP A 76 -10.02 -2.49 -4.72
C ASP A 76 -8.76 -2.64 -5.60
N ALA A 77 -8.26 -1.51 -6.12
CA ALA A 77 -7.22 -1.51 -7.16
C ALA A 77 -5.86 -0.94 -6.73
N GLY A 78 -5.72 -0.48 -5.48
CA GLY A 78 -4.51 0.17 -4.95
C GLY A 78 -3.36 -0.77 -4.65
N ASP A 79 -2.28 -0.29 -4.03
CA ASP A 79 -1.10 -1.14 -3.80
C ASP A 79 -1.48 -2.44 -3.05
N PRO A 80 -1.23 -3.64 -3.60
CA PRO A 80 -1.52 -4.91 -2.94
C PRO A 80 -0.80 -5.10 -1.59
N THR A 81 0.26 -4.33 -1.33
CA THR A 81 1.01 -4.36 -0.07
C THR A 81 0.56 -3.29 0.92
N ALA A 82 -0.29 -2.35 0.49
CA ALA A 82 -0.82 -1.33 1.38
C ALA A 82 -1.85 -1.92 2.33
N LEU A 83 -1.81 -1.45 3.58
CA LEU A 83 -2.84 -1.76 4.56
C LEU A 83 -4.17 -1.16 4.10
N LEU A 84 -5.26 -1.92 4.27
CA LEU A 84 -6.62 -1.49 3.91
C LEU A 84 -7.07 -0.21 4.64
N GLY A 85 -6.45 0.12 5.78
CA GLY A 85 -6.76 1.35 6.52
C GLY A 85 -8.16 1.33 7.12
N ALA A 86 -8.88 2.46 6.98
CA ALA A 86 -10.20 2.68 7.53
C ALA A 86 -11.34 2.46 6.51
N GLU A 87 -11.08 1.83 5.36
CA GLU A 87 -12.11 1.64 4.33
C GLU A 87 -13.35 0.92 4.86
N SER A 88 -14.48 1.58 4.65
CA SER A 88 -15.77 1.14 5.15
C SER A 88 -16.21 -0.15 4.48
N PHE A 89 -17.01 -0.90 5.23
CA PHE A 89 -17.65 -2.11 4.77
C PHE A 89 -18.84 -1.80 3.83
N PRO A 90 -19.06 -2.54 2.72
CA PRO A 90 -18.25 -3.63 2.18
C PRO A 90 -16.98 -3.16 1.45
N ASN A 91 -15.89 -3.89 1.68
CA ASN A 91 -14.60 -3.69 1.01
C ASN A 91 -14.12 -5.02 0.42
N GLY A 92 -13.44 -4.99 -0.73
CA GLY A 92 -12.96 -6.16 -1.46
C GLY A 92 -11.61 -6.67 -0.97
N GLY A 93 -11.14 -6.15 0.16
CA GLY A 93 -9.90 -6.54 0.83
C GLY A 93 -8.62 -6.05 0.18
N ARG A 94 -8.73 -5.06 -0.69
CA ARG A 94 -7.61 -4.28 -1.22
C ARG A 94 -8.01 -2.82 -1.18
N ILE A 95 -7.07 -1.96 -0.82
CA ILE A 95 -7.34 -0.52 -0.74
C ILE A 95 -7.80 0.03 -2.11
N ASN A 96 -8.75 0.95 -2.13
CA ASN A 96 -9.09 1.70 -3.32
C ASN A 96 -7.90 2.56 -3.79
N MET A 97 -7.83 2.85 -5.08
CA MET A 97 -6.88 3.88 -5.59
C MET A 97 -7.46 5.29 -5.42
N GLY A 98 -6.58 6.28 -5.25
CA GLY A 98 -6.95 7.69 -5.27
C GLY A 98 -7.00 8.33 -3.88
N ALA A 99 -7.51 9.56 -3.82
CA ALA A 99 -7.40 10.43 -2.64
C ALA A 99 -8.07 9.86 -1.39
N TYR A 100 -9.11 9.05 -1.57
CA TYR A 100 -9.90 8.47 -0.48
C TYR A 100 -9.52 7.01 -0.16
N GLY A 101 -8.62 6.40 -0.93
CA GLY A 101 -8.14 5.05 -0.64
C GLY A 101 -7.58 4.96 0.78
N GLY A 102 -8.03 3.99 1.55
CA GLY A 102 -7.58 3.74 2.93
C GLY A 102 -8.31 4.56 3.99
N THR A 103 -9.31 5.37 3.60
CA THR A 103 -10.06 6.25 4.50
C THR A 103 -11.46 5.72 4.76
N ALA A 104 -12.13 6.23 5.81
CA ALA A 104 -13.51 5.87 6.12
C ALA A 104 -14.53 6.26 5.04
N GLU A 105 -14.16 7.20 4.18
CA GLU A 105 -14.98 7.75 3.10
C GLU A 105 -14.74 7.05 1.75
N ALA A 106 -13.81 6.09 1.71
CA ALA A 106 -13.56 5.30 0.51
C ALA A 106 -14.84 4.61 0.01
N SER A 107 -15.10 4.70 -1.30
CA SER A 107 -16.27 4.11 -1.94
C SER A 107 -16.36 2.60 -1.73
N LEU A 108 -17.59 2.11 -1.58
CA LEU A 108 -17.85 0.71 -1.22
C LEU A 108 -17.65 -0.23 -2.41
N SER A 109 -17.26 -1.47 -2.14
CA SER A 109 -17.07 -2.49 -3.17
C SER A 109 -18.39 -3.10 -3.65
N PHE A 110 -18.54 -3.24 -4.97
CA PHE A 110 -19.74 -3.81 -5.59
C PHE A 110 -19.53 -5.23 -6.08
N PHE A 111 -20.37 -6.17 -5.60
CA PHE A 111 -20.26 -7.61 -5.89
C PHE A 111 -21.32 -8.14 -6.86
N GLY A 112 -21.88 -7.28 -7.72
CA GLY A 112 -22.76 -7.71 -8.82
C GLY A 112 -24.21 -7.95 -8.46
N GLY A 113 -24.63 -7.64 -7.23
CA GLY A 113 -26.00 -7.78 -6.74
C GLY A 113 -26.50 -6.54 -5.99
N PRO A 114 -27.82 -6.41 -5.78
CA PRO A 114 -28.36 -5.33 -4.97
C PRO A 114 -27.81 -5.43 -3.54
N LEU A 115 -27.33 -4.32 -3.01
CA LEU A 115 -26.85 -4.26 -1.63
C LEU A 115 -27.98 -4.58 -0.65
N CYS A 116 -27.64 -5.27 0.44
CA CYS A 116 -28.59 -5.50 1.51
C CYS A 116 -29.02 -4.17 2.15
N GLN A 117 -30.32 -3.90 2.19
CA GLN A 117 -30.88 -2.76 2.93
C GLN A 117 -30.78 -2.93 4.45
N THR A 118 -30.38 -4.12 4.93
CA THR A 118 -30.20 -4.44 6.34
C THR A 118 -28.83 -5.05 6.55
N ILE A 119 -28.04 -4.49 7.47
CA ILE A 119 -26.73 -5.07 7.81
C ILE A 119 -26.97 -6.44 8.45
N MET A 120 -26.61 -7.51 7.74
CA MET A 120 -26.60 -8.85 8.28
C MET A 120 -25.22 -9.15 8.83
N ALA A 121 -25.15 -9.51 10.11
CA ALA A 121 -23.87 -9.84 10.73
C ALA A 121 -23.25 -11.05 10.02
N GLY A 122 -22.09 -10.83 9.38
CA GLY A 122 -21.35 -11.86 8.64
C GLY A 122 -21.58 -11.89 7.14
N ASP A 123 -22.49 -11.08 6.59
CA ASP A 123 -22.58 -10.79 5.16
C ASP A 123 -21.52 -9.71 4.86
N ILE A 124 -20.38 -10.15 4.30
CA ILE A 124 -19.18 -9.34 4.09
C ILE A 124 -19.12 -8.76 2.64
N ASN A 125 -19.86 -9.31 1.69
CA ASN A 125 -19.93 -8.75 0.33
C ASN A 125 -21.20 -7.91 0.09
N GLY A 126 -22.10 -7.82 1.07
CA GLY A 126 -23.33 -7.05 0.99
C GLY A 126 -24.38 -7.65 0.05
N ASP A 127 -24.24 -8.92 -0.39
CA ASP A 127 -25.09 -9.56 -1.39
C ASP A 127 -26.39 -10.18 -0.84
N CYS A 128 -26.68 -9.89 0.43
CA CYS A 128 -27.78 -10.43 1.21
C CYS A 128 -27.64 -11.91 1.60
N ARG A 129 -26.45 -12.48 1.58
CA ARG A 129 -26.20 -13.86 1.98
C ARG A 129 -25.04 -13.92 2.97
N VAL A 130 -25.01 -14.99 3.75
CA VAL A 130 -23.85 -15.35 4.57
C VAL A 130 -23.38 -16.70 4.05
N ASP A 131 -22.36 -16.68 3.20
CA ASP A 131 -21.80 -17.86 2.56
C ASP A 131 -20.26 -17.82 2.48
N MET A 132 -19.67 -18.70 1.66
CA MET A 132 -18.22 -18.83 1.58
C MET A 132 -17.55 -17.65 0.88
N ALA A 133 -18.29 -16.82 0.13
CA ALA A 133 -17.78 -15.56 -0.41
C ALA A 133 -17.47 -14.57 0.72
N ASP A 134 -18.33 -14.50 1.73
CA ASP A 134 -18.12 -13.65 2.90
C ASP A 134 -16.95 -14.13 3.74
N PHE A 135 -16.86 -15.45 3.94
CA PHE A 135 -15.71 -16.04 4.61
C PHE A 135 -14.41 -15.79 3.84
N ALA A 136 -14.43 -15.86 2.50
CA ALA A 136 -13.26 -15.59 1.68
C ALA A 136 -12.81 -14.14 1.80
N LEU A 137 -13.74 -13.17 1.81
CA LEU A 137 -13.42 -11.76 2.03
C LEU A 137 -12.91 -11.50 3.44
N MET A 138 -13.53 -12.10 4.46
CA MET A 138 -13.03 -12.02 5.83
C MET A 138 -11.61 -12.61 5.96
N ALA A 139 -11.35 -13.76 5.33
CA ALA A 139 -10.04 -14.39 5.32
C ALA A 139 -9.01 -13.57 4.52
N ALA A 140 -9.42 -12.96 3.40
CA ALA A 140 -8.57 -12.05 2.63
C ALA A 140 -8.21 -10.81 3.44
N ASN A 141 -9.18 -10.20 4.12
CA ASN A 141 -8.95 -9.08 5.04
C ASN A 141 -8.03 -9.47 6.20
N TRP A 142 -8.22 -10.65 6.79
CA TRP A 142 -7.31 -11.16 7.82
C TRP A 142 -5.90 -11.36 7.29
N MET A 143 -5.74 -11.88 6.07
CA MET A 143 -4.44 -12.05 5.43
C MET A 143 -3.78 -10.72 5.02
N ALA A 144 -4.58 -9.71 4.66
CA ALA A 144 -4.09 -8.38 4.28
C ALA A 144 -3.74 -7.49 5.48
N ALA A 145 -4.45 -7.65 6.62
CA ALA A 145 -4.25 -6.84 7.82
C ALA A 145 -3.09 -7.33 8.73
N ILE A 146 -2.57 -8.53 8.50
CA ILE A 146 -1.41 -9.06 9.24
C ILE A 146 -0.14 -8.80 8.43
N GLY A 147 0.66 -7.85 8.90
CA GLY A 147 1.98 -7.58 8.34
C GLY A 147 2.89 -8.78 8.58
N PHE A 148 2.97 -9.70 7.62
CA PHE A 148 3.87 -10.86 7.69
C PHE A 148 5.31 -10.51 7.33
N GLN A 149 5.55 -9.30 6.82
CA GLN A 149 6.88 -8.78 6.52
C GLN A 149 7.43 -8.01 7.72
N ALA A 150 8.75 -7.93 7.83
CA ALA A 150 9.40 -7.02 8.76
C ALA A 150 9.05 -5.56 8.43
N THR A 151 8.90 -4.71 9.45
CA THR A 151 8.59 -3.28 9.32
C THR A 151 9.51 -2.43 10.19
N GLU A 152 9.36 -1.11 10.15
CA GLU A 152 10.08 -0.16 11.01
C GLU A 152 11.60 -0.39 11.06
N PRO A 153 12.29 -0.36 9.90
CA PRO A 153 13.71 -0.57 9.85
C PRO A 153 14.48 0.50 10.62
N PHE A 154 15.56 0.08 11.28
CA PHE A 154 16.63 0.95 11.72
C PHE A 154 17.95 0.40 11.15
N PRO A 155 18.74 1.20 10.42
CA PRO A 155 18.46 2.57 10.01
C PRO A 155 17.15 2.69 9.20
N PRO A 156 16.40 3.80 9.34
CA PRO A 156 15.21 4.04 8.52
C PRO A 156 15.53 3.98 7.04
N ASP A 157 14.56 3.61 6.23
CA ASP A 157 14.74 3.56 4.78
C ASP A 157 15.14 4.94 4.23
N GLY A 158 16.21 4.97 3.44
CA GLY A 158 16.81 6.19 2.90
C GLY A 158 17.66 7.00 3.90
N ALA A 159 17.93 6.51 5.10
CA ALA A 159 18.74 7.22 6.08
C ALA A 159 20.16 7.51 5.56
N THR A 160 20.69 8.69 5.87
CA THR A 160 22.07 9.11 5.55
C THR A 160 22.88 9.36 6.80
N GLY A 161 24.21 9.30 6.71
CA GLY A 161 25.09 9.54 7.86
C GLY A 161 24.97 8.46 8.94
N VAL A 162 24.67 7.24 8.53
CA VAL A 162 24.55 6.11 9.47
C VAL A 162 25.95 5.70 9.93
N GLU A 163 26.21 5.85 11.22
CA GLU A 163 27.47 5.43 11.86
C GLU A 163 27.36 4.09 12.59
N SER A 164 26.13 3.62 12.84
CA SER A 164 25.85 2.35 13.52
C SER A 164 25.72 1.21 12.52
N TRP A 165 26.46 0.12 12.76
CA TRP A 165 26.43 -1.10 11.93
C TRP A 165 25.43 -2.14 12.46
N THR A 166 24.37 -1.69 13.12
CA THR A 166 23.31 -2.57 13.66
C THR A 166 22.03 -2.30 12.91
N LEU A 167 21.53 -3.33 12.24
CA LEU A 167 20.22 -3.34 11.62
C LEU A 167 19.21 -3.86 12.65
N THR A 168 18.09 -3.19 12.83
CA THR A 168 16.96 -3.67 13.65
C THR A 168 15.65 -3.45 12.91
N TRP A 169 14.64 -4.24 13.21
CA TRP A 169 13.32 -4.14 12.59
C TRP A 169 12.24 -4.54 13.60
N THR A 170 10.99 -4.26 13.28
CA THR A 170 9.83 -4.86 13.94
C THR A 170 9.49 -6.17 13.21
N PRO A 171 9.48 -7.33 13.90
CA PRO A 171 9.08 -8.60 13.31
C PRO A 171 7.71 -8.58 12.65
N GLY A 172 7.61 -9.26 11.51
CA GLY A 172 6.32 -9.64 10.95
C GLY A 172 5.51 -10.53 11.90
N HIS A 173 4.18 -10.48 11.79
CA HIS A 173 3.27 -11.26 12.62
C HIS A 173 3.53 -12.77 12.47
N GLY A 174 3.69 -13.48 13.59
CA GLY A 174 3.94 -14.91 13.61
C GLY A 174 5.35 -15.33 13.15
N ALA A 175 6.26 -14.37 12.94
CA ALA A 175 7.66 -14.66 12.70
C ALA A 175 8.30 -15.39 13.88
N LEU A 176 9.05 -16.44 13.57
CA LEU A 176 9.81 -17.24 14.54
C LEU A 176 11.31 -17.00 14.42
N SER A 177 11.75 -16.63 13.22
CA SER A 177 13.11 -16.20 12.92
C SER A 177 13.14 -15.37 11.64
N HIS A 178 14.32 -14.84 11.32
CA HIS A 178 14.50 -13.82 10.29
C HIS A 178 15.69 -14.18 9.43
N ASP A 179 15.48 -14.34 8.13
CA ASP A 179 16.57 -14.48 7.17
C ASP A 179 17.06 -13.09 6.76
N VAL A 180 18.33 -12.80 7.03
CA VAL A 180 18.91 -11.47 6.81
C VAL A 180 19.65 -11.44 5.48
N TYR A 181 19.37 -10.44 4.66
CA TYR A 181 20.08 -10.17 3.41
C TYR A 181 20.66 -8.77 3.45
N PHE A 182 21.94 -8.62 3.09
CA PHE A 182 22.66 -7.35 3.16
C PHE A 182 23.72 -7.25 2.06
N GLY A 183 23.83 -6.11 1.38
CA GLY A 183 24.82 -5.87 0.34
C GLY A 183 24.80 -4.44 -0.21
N SER A 184 25.64 -4.16 -1.21
CA SER A 184 25.77 -2.83 -1.84
C SER A 184 25.12 -2.72 -3.23
N ASN A 185 24.30 -3.71 -3.61
CA ASN A 185 23.58 -3.72 -4.89
C ASN A 185 22.11 -4.09 -4.64
N LEU A 186 21.20 -3.20 -5.04
CA LEU A 186 19.76 -3.31 -4.84
C LEU A 186 19.21 -4.64 -5.37
N GLU A 187 19.52 -4.98 -6.62
CA GLU A 187 18.95 -6.15 -7.29
C GLU A 187 19.45 -7.47 -6.66
N SER A 188 20.74 -7.52 -6.32
CA SER A 188 21.36 -8.65 -5.61
C SER A 188 20.72 -8.92 -4.25
N VAL A 189 20.18 -7.90 -3.57
CA VAL A 189 19.47 -8.05 -2.29
C VAL A 189 17.98 -8.34 -2.54
N ARG A 190 17.35 -7.65 -3.49
CA ARG A 190 15.94 -7.85 -3.88
C ARG A 190 15.65 -9.29 -4.31
N ASP A 191 16.56 -9.90 -5.07
CA ASP A 191 16.35 -11.21 -5.68
C ASP A 191 17.03 -12.35 -4.90
N ALA A 192 17.72 -12.04 -3.80
CA ALA A 192 18.48 -12.99 -3.00
C ALA A 192 17.62 -14.14 -2.46
N GLY A 193 18.21 -15.33 -2.36
CA GLY A 193 17.75 -16.46 -1.57
C GLY A 193 18.86 -16.95 -0.63
N ARG A 194 18.62 -18.02 0.15
CA ARG A 194 19.58 -18.51 1.16
C ARG A 194 20.94 -18.94 0.60
N ASP A 195 21.02 -19.22 -0.70
CA ASP A 195 22.27 -19.58 -1.38
C ASP A 195 23.02 -18.36 -1.94
N SER A 196 22.45 -17.16 -1.83
CA SER A 196 23.03 -15.93 -2.37
C SER A 196 24.16 -15.39 -1.50
N PRO A 197 25.21 -14.74 -2.07
CA PRO A 197 26.27 -14.09 -1.29
C PRO A 197 25.79 -12.98 -0.35
N THR A 198 24.62 -12.40 -0.65
CA THR A 198 23.95 -11.38 0.14
C THR A 198 23.25 -11.94 1.38
N TYR A 199 23.00 -13.26 1.47
CA TYR A 199 22.46 -13.90 2.66
C TYR A 199 23.47 -13.90 3.80
N LYS A 200 23.05 -13.43 4.97
CA LYS A 200 23.89 -13.28 6.17
C LYS A 200 23.56 -14.24 7.29
N GLY A 201 22.57 -15.10 7.08
CA GLY A 201 22.12 -16.11 8.03
C GLY A 201 20.73 -15.84 8.58
N ASN A 202 20.24 -16.83 9.32
CA ASN A 202 18.98 -16.78 10.04
C ASN A 202 19.24 -16.35 11.48
N VAL A 203 18.52 -15.34 11.95
CA VAL A 203 18.61 -14.84 13.32
C VAL A 203 17.25 -14.95 14.02
N ARG A 204 17.27 -15.12 15.35
CA ARG A 204 16.04 -15.26 16.15
C ARG A 204 15.56 -13.96 16.78
N TYR A 205 16.47 -13.00 16.96
CA TYR A 205 16.16 -11.69 17.50
C TYR A 205 16.11 -10.69 16.35
N PRO A 206 15.32 -9.61 16.47
CA PRO A 206 15.11 -8.66 15.40
C PRO A 206 16.26 -7.65 15.27
N PHE A 207 17.49 -8.16 15.27
CA PHE A 207 18.66 -7.37 14.98
C PHE A 207 19.73 -8.21 14.29
N TYR A 208 20.49 -7.54 13.43
CA TYR A 208 21.69 -8.08 12.81
C TYR A 208 22.81 -7.07 12.97
N ARG A 209 23.89 -7.51 13.61
CA ARG A 209 25.10 -6.69 13.75
C ARG A 209 26.13 -7.14 12.74
N TRP A 210 26.49 -6.24 11.84
CA TRP A 210 27.58 -6.45 10.92
C TRP A 210 28.83 -5.73 11.44
N TRP A 211 29.97 -6.39 11.44
CA TRP A 211 31.24 -5.76 11.78
C TRP A 211 32.13 -5.77 10.54
N PRO A 212 32.24 -4.64 9.82
CA PRO A 212 33.30 -4.52 8.84
C PRO A 212 34.64 -4.64 9.56
N ASN A 213 35.52 -5.53 9.09
CA ASN A 213 36.88 -5.61 9.60
C ASN A 213 37.52 -4.20 9.50
N TYR A 214 38.01 -3.69 10.63
CA TYR A 214 38.61 -2.36 10.72
C TYR A 214 39.85 -2.26 9.82
N GLY A 215 39.69 -1.73 8.60
CA GLY A 215 40.78 -1.58 7.66
C GLY A 215 40.34 -1.21 6.25
N GLY A 216 39.80 0.00 6.07
CA GLY A 216 39.41 0.54 4.76
C GLY A 216 38.08 1.29 4.85
N GLY A 217 37.92 2.39 4.11
CA GLY A 217 36.73 3.23 4.20
C GLY A 217 35.49 2.55 3.62
N TRP A 218 34.41 2.53 4.40
CA TRP A 218 33.15 1.85 4.09
C TRP A 218 31.99 2.82 3.86
N GLY A 219 32.29 4.06 3.48
CA GLY A 219 31.24 5.00 3.08
C GLY A 219 30.62 4.59 1.76
N GLY A 220 29.30 4.65 1.68
CA GLY A 220 28.54 4.21 0.52
C GLY A 220 27.12 3.80 0.86
N GLU A 221 26.40 3.43 -0.19
CA GLU A 221 25.01 2.97 -0.13
C GLU A 221 24.94 1.47 0.09
N TYR A 222 24.04 1.06 0.99
CA TYR A 222 23.79 -0.33 1.30
C TYR A 222 22.30 -0.62 1.26
N TYR A 223 21.97 -1.86 0.90
CA TYR A 223 20.63 -2.41 0.79
C TYR A 223 20.50 -3.62 1.67
N TRP A 224 19.33 -3.78 2.27
CA TRP A 224 19.05 -4.91 3.14
C TRP A 224 17.58 -5.30 3.13
N ARG A 225 17.33 -6.58 3.38
CA ARG A 225 15.99 -7.18 3.37
C ARG A 225 15.91 -8.20 4.48
N ILE A 226 14.75 -8.30 5.10
CA ILE A 226 14.47 -9.33 6.11
C ILE A 226 13.33 -10.20 5.59
N ASP A 227 13.58 -11.50 5.43
CA ASP A 227 12.50 -12.44 5.17
C ASP A 227 12.05 -13.09 6.48
N GLU A 228 10.76 -13.01 6.76
CA GLU A 228 10.17 -13.52 7.99
C GLU A 228 9.86 -15.00 7.86
N VAL A 229 10.42 -15.81 8.75
CA VAL A 229 10.31 -17.27 8.71
C VAL A 229 9.37 -17.73 9.82
N ASN A 230 8.36 -18.51 9.46
CA ASN A 230 7.48 -19.19 10.41
C ASN A 230 7.53 -20.72 10.18
N HIS A 231 6.63 -21.48 10.82
CA HIS A 231 6.62 -22.94 10.73
C HIS A 231 6.37 -23.51 9.34
N THR A 232 5.69 -22.76 8.47
CA THR A 232 5.14 -23.27 7.21
C THR A 232 5.67 -22.54 5.99
N THR A 233 6.14 -21.30 6.16
CA THR A 233 6.44 -20.39 5.06
C THR A 233 7.56 -19.42 5.42
N THR A 234 8.15 -18.82 4.39
CA THR A 234 9.04 -17.67 4.51
C THR A 234 8.46 -16.53 3.69
N THR A 235 8.12 -15.44 4.36
CA THR A 235 7.57 -14.23 3.74
C THR A 235 8.71 -13.30 3.37
N ARG A 236 8.90 -13.06 2.08
CA ARG A 236 9.92 -12.13 1.59
C ARG A 236 9.60 -10.70 2.03
N GLY A 237 10.55 -9.99 2.61
CA GLY A 237 10.36 -8.59 3.05
C GLY A 237 10.64 -7.55 1.98
N THR A 238 10.37 -6.29 2.33
CA THR A 238 10.74 -5.10 1.56
C THR A 238 12.25 -4.87 1.64
N VAL A 239 12.84 -4.33 0.57
CA VAL A 239 14.25 -3.92 0.56
C VAL A 239 14.34 -2.48 1.05
N TRP A 240 15.15 -2.26 2.08
CA TRP A 240 15.48 -0.95 2.60
C TRP A 240 16.90 -0.57 2.24
N GLN A 241 17.17 0.74 2.21
CA GLN A 241 18.47 1.31 1.89
C GLN A 241 18.94 2.32 2.92
N PHE A 242 20.24 2.50 3.04
CA PHE A 242 20.83 3.60 3.80
C PHE A 242 22.23 3.93 3.29
N TRP A 243 22.68 5.14 3.61
CA TRP A 243 24.00 5.64 3.31
C TRP A 243 24.85 5.76 4.58
N CYS A 244 26.01 5.10 4.57
CA CYS A 244 27.04 5.26 5.59
C CYS A 244 28.02 6.36 5.20
N ASP A 245 28.32 7.25 6.15
CA ASP A 245 29.39 8.21 5.98
C ASP A 245 30.74 7.64 6.40
N PHE A 246 31.81 8.20 5.84
CA PHE A 246 33.15 7.92 6.31
C PHE A 246 33.30 8.45 7.73
N GLY A 247 33.58 7.56 8.69
CA GLY A 247 33.98 7.97 10.03
C GLY A 247 35.27 8.80 9.96
N HIS A 248 35.16 10.12 10.00
CA HIS A 248 36.28 11.01 10.27
C HIS A 248 36.72 10.74 11.71
N ARG A 249 37.93 10.21 11.88
CA ARG A 249 38.62 10.19 13.17
C ARG A 249 38.94 11.59 13.64
#